data_AF-A0A0S4JB24-F1
#
_entry.id   AF-A0A0S4JB24-F1
#
_cell.length_a   1.000
_cell.length_b   1.000
_cell.length_c   1.000
_cell.angle_alpha   90.00
_cell.angle_beta   90.00
_cell.angle_gamma   90.00
#
_symmetry.space_group_name_H-M   'P 1'
#
loop_
_entity.id
_entity.type
_entity.pdbx_description
1 polymer ?
#
loop_
_entity_poly.entity_id
_entity_poly.type
_entity_poly.pdbx_seq_one_letter_code
_entity_poly.pdbx_strand_id
1 'polypeptide(L)'
;MNGLQWKSKWNFSDPDAPCVFPGVTCDLTDITIITDVTKINLGQQGLSGQLRAGICSLTKITLFNVSFNGIAGTLPREYAAWASINELFVDS
;
A
#
# COMPACT_ATOMS: atom_id res chain seq x y z
N MET A 1 4.67 2.39 -8.83
CA MET A 1 5.48 2.03 -7.65
C MET A 1 6.28 0.80 -8.05
N ASN A 2 7.61 0.91 -8.21
CA ASN A 2 8.56 -0.17 -8.58
C ASN A 2 9.95 0.46 -8.74
N GLY A 3 10.42 1.16 -7.70
CA GLY A 3 11.69 1.88 -7.76
C GLY A 3 12.88 0.93 -7.75
N LEU A 4 14.06 1.40 -8.20
CA LEU A 4 15.30 0.62 -8.21
C LEU A 4 15.71 0.13 -6.81
N GLN A 5 15.28 0.82 -5.76
CA GLN A 5 15.64 0.56 -4.36
C GLN A 5 14.66 -0.38 -3.63
N TRP A 6 13.60 -0.83 -4.30
CA TRP A 6 12.62 -1.74 -3.69
C TRP A 6 13.25 -3.11 -3.46
N LYS A 7 13.26 -3.57 -2.21
CA LYS A 7 13.74 -4.92 -1.85
C LYS A 7 12.91 -6.02 -2.51
N SER A 8 11.59 -5.84 -2.56
CA SER A 8 10.65 -6.75 -3.21
C SER A 8 9.89 -6.00 -4.29
N LYS A 9 10.01 -6.44 -5.54
CA LYS A 9 9.35 -5.80 -6.70
C LYS A 9 7.98 -6.41 -6.94
N TRP A 10 7.03 -5.59 -7.40
CA TRP A 10 5.71 -6.05 -7.78
C TRP A 10 5.67 -6.43 -9.26
N ASN A 11 5.07 -7.58 -9.56
CA ASN A 11 4.79 -7.99 -10.93
C ASN A 11 3.38 -7.56 -11.33
N PHE A 12 3.25 -6.40 -11.98
CA PHE A 12 1.95 -5.89 -12.43
C PHE A 12 1.26 -6.73 -13.51
N SER A 13 1.93 -7.76 -14.06
CA SER A 13 1.33 -8.69 -15.02
C SER A 13 0.79 -9.97 -14.35
N ASP A 14 0.89 -10.08 -13.03
CA ASP A 14 0.36 -11.22 -12.30
C ASP A 14 -1.18 -11.20 -12.28
N PRO A 15 -1.87 -12.28 -12.68
CA PRO A 15 -3.33 -12.31 -12.74
C PRO A 15 -3.99 -12.13 -11.37
N ASP A 16 -3.30 -12.45 -10.28
CA ASP A 16 -3.81 -12.35 -8.91
C ASP A 16 -3.38 -11.03 -8.23
N ALA A 17 -2.81 -10.10 -8.99
CA ALA A 17 -2.48 -8.76 -8.53
C ALA A 17 -3.75 -7.94 -8.18
N PRO A 18 -3.70 -7.06 -7.16
CA PRO A 18 -2.53 -6.70 -6.37
C PRO A 18 -2.32 -7.58 -5.13
N CYS A 19 -3.14 -8.60 -4.88
CA CYS A 19 -3.15 -9.34 -3.62
C CYS A 19 -1.93 -10.25 -3.43
N VAL A 20 -1.29 -10.65 -4.53
CA VAL A 20 -0.01 -11.38 -4.50
C VAL A 20 1.20 -10.49 -4.27
N PHE A 21 1.03 -9.17 -4.28
CA PHE A 21 2.16 -8.26 -4.10
C PHE A 21 2.73 -8.39 -2.68
N PRO A 22 4.06 -8.53 -2.54
CA PRO A 22 4.71 -8.48 -1.24
C PRO A 22 4.27 -7.25 -0.45
N GLY A 23 3.77 -7.48 0.77
CA GLY A 23 3.28 -6.45 1.66
C GLY A 23 1.84 -5.99 1.40
N VAL A 24 1.13 -6.53 0.43
CA VAL A 24 -0.30 -6.23 0.21
C VAL A 24 -1.16 -7.35 0.79
N THR A 25 -2.26 -6.98 1.44
CA THR A 25 -3.28 -7.92 1.90
C THR A 25 -4.63 -7.43 1.40
N CYS A 26 -5.39 -8.36 0.82
CA CYS A 26 -6.77 -8.14 0.40
C CYS A 26 -7.73 -8.83 1.37
N ASP A 27 -8.94 -8.30 1.48
CA ASP A 27 -10.03 -9.07 2.06
C ASP A 27 -10.43 -10.20 1.10
N LEU A 28 -10.59 -11.40 1.66
CA LEU A 28 -10.98 -12.62 0.98
C LEU A 28 -12.21 -13.23 1.66
N THR A 29 -13.14 -12.38 2.10
CA THR A 29 -14.42 -12.76 2.70
C THR A 29 -15.21 -13.73 1.81
N ASP A 30 -14.99 -13.67 0.50
CA ASP A 30 -15.38 -14.72 -0.45
C ASP A 30 -14.15 -15.15 -1.27
N ILE A 31 -13.81 -16.45 -1.23
CA ILE A 31 -12.64 -17.03 -1.93
C ILE A 31 -12.81 -16.88 -3.47
N THR A 32 -14.02 -16.58 -3.95
CA THR A 32 -14.32 -16.36 -5.37
C THR A 32 -14.25 -14.89 -5.81
N ILE A 33 -14.16 -13.94 -4.87
CA ILE A 33 -14.14 -12.51 -5.16
C ILE A 33 -13.04 -11.83 -4.33
N ILE A 34 -11.96 -11.45 -4.99
CA ILE A 34 -11.03 -10.45 -4.44
C ILE A 34 -11.81 -9.13 -4.38
N THR A 35 -12.19 -8.70 -3.19
CA THR A 35 -13.09 -7.54 -3.03
C THR A 35 -12.31 -6.26 -2.85
N ASP A 36 -11.38 -6.19 -1.90
CA ASP A 36 -10.72 -4.93 -1.54
C ASP A 36 -9.32 -5.11 -0.93
N VAL A 37 -8.39 -4.18 -1.23
CA VAL A 37 -7.10 -4.09 -0.49
C VAL A 37 -7.37 -3.53 0.90
N THR A 38 -7.00 -4.30 1.93
CA THR A 38 -7.23 -3.93 3.34
C THR A 38 -5.97 -3.55 4.08
N LYS A 39 -4.80 -4.04 3.67
CA LYS A 39 -3.52 -3.69 4.31
C LYS A 39 -2.42 -3.50 3.28
N ILE A 40 -1.58 -2.50 3.51
CA ILE A 40 -0.32 -2.30 2.81
C ILE A 40 0.76 -2.15 3.88
N ASN A 41 1.68 -3.10 3.96
CA ASN A 41 2.83 -3.10 4.85
C ASN A 41 4.13 -3.22 4.06
N LEU A 42 4.74 -2.06 3.84
CA LEU A 42 6.00 -1.88 3.13
C LEU A 42 7.04 -1.19 4.02
N GLY A 43 6.96 -1.37 5.34
CA GLY A 43 7.99 -0.91 6.26
C GLY A 43 9.36 -1.49 5.91
N GLN A 44 10.42 -0.68 6.03
CA GLN A 44 11.82 -1.10 5.80
C GLN A 44 12.10 -1.75 4.44
N GLN A 45 11.33 -1.41 3.39
CA GLN A 45 11.47 -1.97 2.05
C GLN A 45 12.45 -1.22 1.14
N GLY A 46 13.17 -0.22 1.65
CA GLY A 46 14.09 0.61 0.86
C GLY A 46 13.36 1.54 -0.11
N LEU A 47 12.09 1.85 0.15
CA LEU A 47 11.30 2.73 -0.70
C LEU A 47 11.88 4.16 -0.64
N SER A 48 11.80 4.90 -1.75
CA SER A 48 12.16 6.32 -1.75
C SER A 48 11.27 7.14 -2.68
N GLY A 49 11.25 8.45 -2.46
CA GLY A 49 10.43 9.40 -3.21
C GLY A 49 9.23 9.90 -2.41
N GLN A 50 8.12 10.20 -3.09
CA GLN A 50 6.93 10.80 -2.48
C GLN A 50 5.71 9.88 -2.61
N LEU A 51 4.82 9.94 -1.62
CA LEU A 51 3.52 9.27 -1.65
C LEU A 51 2.62 9.92 -2.70
N ARG A 52 1.93 9.11 -3.50
CA ARG A 52 1.08 9.57 -4.60
C ARG A 52 -0.39 9.37 -4.25
N ALA A 53 -1.23 10.35 -4.61
CA ALA A 53 -2.67 10.30 -4.38
C ALA A 53 -3.40 9.10 -5.02
N GLY A 54 -2.79 8.39 -5.97
CA GLY A 54 -3.44 7.33 -6.77
C GLY A 54 -3.95 6.11 -6.00
N ILE A 55 -3.66 5.98 -4.71
CA ILE A 55 -4.19 4.91 -3.84
C ILE A 55 -5.34 5.40 -2.93
N CYS A 56 -5.85 6.62 -3.14
CA CYS A 56 -6.98 7.16 -2.37
C CYS A 56 -8.28 6.36 -2.54
N SER A 57 -8.44 5.63 -3.64
CA SER A 57 -9.62 4.78 -3.90
C SER A 57 -9.68 3.52 -3.04
N LEU A 58 -8.61 3.17 -2.32
CA LEU A 58 -8.54 2.04 -1.39
C LEU A 58 -9.29 2.35 -0.08
N THR A 59 -10.59 2.59 -0.16
CA THR A 59 -11.39 3.10 0.97
C THR A 59 -11.53 2.12 2.14
N LYS A 60 -11.27 0.83 1.90
CA LYS A 60 -11.27 -0.25 2.89
C LYS A 60 -9.92 -0.50 3.56
N ILE A 61 -8.90 0.30 3.27
CA ILE A 61 -7.60 0.14 3.90
C ILE A 61 -7.72 0.39 5.40
N THR A 62 -7.18 -0.54 6.19
CA THR A 62 -7.18 -0.53 7.66
C THR A 62 -5.78 -0.30 8.21
N LEU A 63 -4.75 -0.74 7.47
CA LEU A 63 -3.35 -0.56 7.81
C LEU A 63 -2.57 -0.06 6.58
N PHE A 64 -1.87 1.06 6.74
CA PHE A 64 -0.90 1.57 5.78
C PHE A 64 0.43 1.84 6.48
N ASN A 65 1.43 1.02 6.20
CA ASN A 65 2.77 1.13 6.75
C ASN A 65 3.79 1.29 5.62
N VAL A 66 4.49 2.43 5.60
CA VAL A 66 5.66 2.71 4.76
C VAL A 66 6.80 3.27 5.60
N SER A 67 6.80 3.04 6.91
CA SER A 67 7.79 3.58 7.83
C SER A 67 9.20 3.01 7.60
N PHE A 68 10.21 3.70 8.14
CA PHE A 68 11.61 3.30 8.00
C PHE A 68 12.05 3.13 6.53
N ASN A 69 11.59 4.04 5.67
CA ASN A 69 11.97 4.15 4.26
C ASN A 69 12.49 5.56 3.96
N GLY A 70 13.04 5.78 2.77
CA GLY A 70 13.43 7.10 2.27
C GLY A 70 12.28 7.89 1.64
N ILE A 71 11.06 7.75 2.18
CA ILE A 71 9.90 8.50 1.70
C ILE A 71 9.95 9.92 2.30
N ALA A 72 9.75 10.92 1.45
CA ALA A 72 9.81 12.33 1.81
C ALA A 72 8.59 13.09 1.27
N GLY A 73 8.42 14.33 1.72
CA GLY A 73 7.30 15.19 1.33
C GLY A 73 6.08 15.05 2.25
N THR A 74 4.92 15.49 1.77
CA THR A 74 3.67 15.53 2.55
C THR A 74 2.78 14.34 2.24
N LEU A 75 1.94 13.97 3.20
CA LEU A 75 0.84 13.04 2.94
C LEU A 75 -0.13 13.65 1.92
N PRO A 76 -0.54 12.91 0.87
CA PRO A 76 -1.59 13.36 -0.04
C PRO A 76 -2.89 13.59 0.73
N ARG A 77 -3.50 14.77 0.55
CA ARG A 77 -4.80 15.10 1.17
C ARG A 77 -5.90 14.13 0.76
N GLU A 78 -5.77 13.52 -0.41
CA GLU A 78 -6.71 12.54 -0.96
C GLU A 78 -6.80 11.28 -0.09
N TYR A 79 -5.79 11.01 0.76
CA TYR A 79 -5.85 9.91 1.72
C TYR A 79 -6.89 10.15 2.84
N ALA A 80 -7.47 11.35 2.94
CA ALA A 80 -8.66 11.60 3.76
C ALA A 80 -9.87 10.72 3.34
N ALA A 81 -9.85 10.13 2.14
CA ALA A 81 -10.86 9.17 1.69
C ALA A 81 -10.77 7.80 2.38
N TRP A 82 -9.69 7.48 3.09
CA TRP A 82 -9.51 6.22 3.80
C TRP A 82 -10.30 6.18 5.10
N ALA A 83 -11.62 6.07 4.98
CA ALA A 83 -12.55 6.10 6.11
C ALA A 83 -12.38 4.92 7.09
N SER A 84 -11.72 3.83 6.69
CA SER A 84 -11.51 2.64 7.52
C SER A 84 -10.09 2.52 8.11
N ILE A 85 -9.22 3.51 7.93
CA ILE A 85 -7.83 3.44 8.40
C ILE A 85 -7.78 3.46 9.93
N ASN A 86 -7.09 2.49 10.51
CA ASN A 86 -6.85 2.40 11.96
C ASN A 86 -5.36 2.57 12.30
N GLU A 87 -4.49 2.14 11.40
CA GLU A 87 -3.04 2.13 11.59
C GLU A 87 -2.33 2.80 10.41
N LEU A 88 -1.69 3.95 10.68
CA LEU A 88 -0.96 4.72 9.67
C LEU A 88 0.47 4.98 10.16
N PHE A 89 1.45 4.36 9.50
CA PHE A 89 2.88 4.49 9.81
C PHE A 89 3.63 5.03 8.58
N VAL A 90 4.15 6.25 8.68
CA VAL A 90 4.78 6.96 7.55
C VAL A 90 6.09 7.67 7.92
N ASP A 91 6.49 7.53 9.18
CA ASP A 91 7.68 8.12 9.78
C ASP A 91 8.93 7.23 9.65
N SER A 92 10.07 7.83 9.92
CA SER A 92 11.40 7.21 9.90
C SER A 92 11.86 6.78 11.28
#